data_AF-A0A133U3F9-F1
#
_entry.id   AF-A0A133U3F9-F1
#
_cell.length_a   1.000
_cell.length_b   1.000
_cell.length_c   1.000
_cell.angle_alpha   90.00
_cell.angle_beta   90.00
_cell.angle_gamma   90.00
#
_symmetry.space_group_name_H-M   'P 1'
#
loop_
_entity.id
_entity.type
_entity.pdbx_description
1 polymer ?
#
loop_
_entity_poly.entity_id
_entity_poly.type
_entity_poly.pdbx_seq_one_letter_code
_entity_poly.pdbx_strand_id
1 'polypeptide(L)'
;MKEVLKDRFPRNNWNFKKLSKILLEAAERGKYRLDDEEDILFFEGERLLLPKNFYQSRSWDDRLLTSGSDFLMPETIRYLVKRAEEEGEWNPEYAVERYLDEIGEENKTLFLEFFKKMKKGIESCSEYKKNTISGDLIVTIAEELGMGKEKADVIRGEFKKGGIISPCSSRVKGGCLSFEINPSLLKK
;
A
#
# COMPACT_ATOMS: atom_id res chain seq x y z
N MET A 1 6.53 8.87 15.58
CA MET A 1 6.05 9.36 14.26
C MET A 1 6.97 10.35 13.52
N LYS A 2 7.17 11.60 13.96
CA LYS A 2 7.90 12.63 13.18
C LYS A 2 9.29 12.21 12.70
N GLU A 3 10.10 11.66 13.61
CA GLU A 3 11.46 11.22 13.26
C GLU A 3 11.42 10.00 12.32
N VAL A 4 10.47 9.09 12.51
CA VAL A 4 10.21 7.97 11.59
C VAL A 4 9.95 8.45 10.15
N LEU A 5 9.15 9.51 9.98
CA LEU A 5 8.90 10.09 8.66
C LEU A 5 10.14 10.76 8.07
N LYS A 6 10.96 11.44 8.88
CA LYS A 6 12.22 12.03 8.40
C LYS A 6 13.18 10.95 7.90
N ASP A 7 13.32 9.87 8.67
CA ASP A 7 14.21 8.76 8.33
C ASP A 7 13.73 8.06 7.06
N ARG A 8 12.41 7.91 6.89
CA ARG A 8 11.80 7.29 5.70
C ARG A 8 11.84 8.19 4.46
N PHE A 9 11.76 9.51 4.62
CA PHE A 9 11.66 10.48 3.53
C PHE A 9 12.76 11.57 3.61
N PRO A 10 14.06 11.19 3.61
CA PRO A 10 15.15 12.08 4.02
C PRO A 10 15.47 13.21 3.02
N ARG A 11 14.97 13.12 1.77
CA ARG A 11 15.31 14.05 0.68
C ARG A 11 14.27 15.13 0.41
N ASN A 12 13.29 15.29 1.29
CA ASN A 12 12.16 16.17 1.05
C ASN A 12 12.05 17.26 2.13
N ASN A 13 11.83 18.51 1.72
CA ASN A 13 11.59 19.66 2.60
C ASN A 13 10.16 19.66 3.19
N TRP A 14 9.63 18.49 3.52
CA TRP A 14 8.28 18.37 4.03
C TRP A 14 8.16 18.90 5.46
N ASN A 15 7.00 19.48 5.77
CA ASN A 15 6.63 19.80 7.14
C ASN A 15 6.23 18.51 7.89
N PHE A 16 7.22 17.74 8.34
CA PHE A 16 6.99 16.45 9.00
C PHE A 16 6.14 16.55 10.27
N LYS A 17 6.09 17.72 10.93
CA LYS A 17 5.19 17.93 12.08
C LYS A 17 3.73 17.95 11.62
N LYS A 18 3.42 18.67 10.54
CA LYS A 18 2.10 18.71 9.91
C LYS A 18 1.71 17.32 9.40
N LEU A 19 2.58 16.67 8.62
CA LEU A 19 2.31 15.35 8.05
C LEU A 19 2.08 14.29 9.12
N SER A 20 2.87 14.30 10.22
CA SER A 20 2.65 13.40 11.35
C SER A 20 1.25 13.59 11.92
N LYS A 21 0.85 14.83 12.21
CA LYS A 21 -0.48 15.11 12.77
C LYS A 21 -1.60 14.57 11.88
N ILE A 22 -1.51 14.80 10.57
CA ILE A 22 -2.49 14.31 9.59
C ILE A 22 -2.56 12.78 9.62
N LEU A 23 -1.42 12.08 9.58
CA LEU A 23 -1.39 10.62 9.58
C LEU A 23 -2.03 10.02 10.82
N LEU A 24 -1.76 10.59 12.00
CA LEU A 24 -2.27 10.08 13.26
C LEU A 24 -3.78 10.28 13.37
N GLU A 25 -4.28 11.47 13.03
CA GLU A 25 -5.71 11.73 12.99
C GLU A 25 -6.43 10.84 11.96
N ALA A 26 -5.80 10.61 10.81
CA ALA A 26 -6.33 9.73 9.78
C ALA A 26 -6.31 8.25 10.17
N ALA A 27 -5.25 7.78 10.85
CA ALA A 27 -5.14 6.40 11.32
C ALA A 27 -6.20 6.08 12.38
N GLU A 28 -6.52 7.06 13.22
CA GLU A 28 -7.60 6.93 14.19
C GLU A 28 -8.96 6.85 13.50
N ARG A 29 -9.26 7.81 12.62
CA ARG A 29 -10.60 7.95 11.99
C ARG A 29 -10.82 7.10 10.74
N GLY A 30 -9.77 6.49 10.20
CA GLY A 30 -9.76 5.81 8.89
C GLY A 30 -9.83 6.76 7.68
N LYS A 31 -9.90 8.07 7.90
CA LYS A 31 -10.04 9.09 6.84
C LYS A 31 -9.57 10.46 7.30
N TYR A 32 -9.27 11.34 6.34
CA TYR A 32 -8.89 12.72 6.59
C TYR A 32 -9.28 13.62 5.41
N ARG A 33 -9.62 14.89 5.66
CA ARG A 33 -9.89 15.88 4.61
C ARG A 33 -8.62 16.66 4.30
N LEU A 34 -8.16 16.58 3.06
CA LEU A 34 -6.97 17.31 2.61
C LEU A 34 -7.39 18.50 1.74
N ASP A 35 -6.87 19.68 2.10
CA ASP A 35 -7.13 20.94 1.40
C ASP A 35 -5.90 21.46 0.65
N ASP A 36 -4.71 21.07 1.10
CA ASP A 36 -3.42 21.55 0.57
C ASP A 36 -2.89 20.61 -0.52
N GLU A 37 -2.55 21.16 -1.69
CA GLU A 37 -2.15 20.36 -2.86
C GLU A 37 -0.84 19.59 -2.63
N GLU A 38 0.12 20.19 -1.91
CA GLU A 38 1.39 19.53 -1.57
C GLU A 38 1.16 18.32 -0.66
N ASP A 39 0.33 18.47 0.38
CA ASP A 39 -0.07 17.33 1.23
C ASP A 39 -0.77 16.24 0.41
N ILE A 40 -1.68 16.62 -0.50
CA ILE A 40 -2.41 15.68 -1.36
C ILE A 40 -1.44 14.85 -2.20
N LEU A 41 -0.48 15.51 -2.86
CA LEU A 41 0.52 14.86 -3.69
C LEU A 41 1.42 13.92 -2.86
N PHE A 42 1.81 14.34 -1.65
CA PHE A 42 2.58 13.50 -0.74
C PHE A 42 1.81 12.24 -0.32
N PHE A 43 0.59 12.41 0.20
CA PHE A 43 -0.17 11.29 0.75
C PHE A 43 -0.67 10.33 -0.32
N GLU A 44 -1.12 10.85 -1.47
CA GLU A 44 -1.55 9.99 -2.57
C GLU A 44 -0.35 9.29 -3.20
N GLY A 45 0.77 9.99 -3.45
CA GLY A 45 1.97 9.42 -4.05
C GLY A 45 2.56 8.25 -3.24
N GLU A 46 2.46 8.31 -1.91
CA GLU A 46 2.85 7.23 -1.00
C GLU A 46 1.71 6.24 -0.69
N ARG A 47 0.53 6.44 -1.28
CA ARG A 47 -0.70 5.66 -1.03
C ARG A 47 -1.06 5.54 0.45
N LEU A 48 -0.71 6.57 1.22
CA LEU A 48 -1.02 6.70 2.66
C LEU A 48 -2.47 7.13 2.87
N LEU A 49 -2.93 8.08 2.04
CA LEU A 49 -4.32 8.49 1.93
C LEU A 49 -4.73 8.47 0.46
N LEU A 50 -5.87 7.88 0.17
CA LEU A 50 -6.38 7.72 -1.18
C LEU A 50 -7.67 8.52 -1.36
N PRO A 51 -7.84 9.26 -2.47
CA PRO A 51 -9.08 9.97 -2.72
C PRO A 51 -10.26 9.00 -2.73
N LYS A 52 -11.39 9.37 -2.11
CA LYS A 52 -12.58 8.51 -2.09
C LYS A 52 -13.21 8.34 -3.48
N ASN A 53 -13.08 9.36 -4.33
CA ASN A 53 -13.72 9.41 -5.64
C ASN A 53 -12.81 8.79 -6.73
N PHE A 54 -13.43 8.11 -7.69
CA PHE A 54 -12.78 7.46 -8.83
C PHE A 54 -13.49 7.84 -10.12
N TYR A 55 -12.78 7.79 -11.24
CA TYR A 55 -13.35 8.11 -12.55
C TYR A 55 -14.20 6.96 -13.09
N GLN A 56 -13.64 5.75 -13.21
CA GLN A 56 -14.33 4.59 -13.81
C GLN A 56 -14.00 3.26 -13.12
N SER A 57 -12.72 3.03 -12.83
CA SER A 57 -12.16 1.86 -12.19
C SER A 57 -11.85 2.13 -10.71
N ARG A 58 -11.95 1.09 -9.88
CA ARG A 58 -11.60 1.19 -8.45
C ARG A 58 -10.08 1.10 -8.19
N SER A 59 -9.26 1.26 -9.23
CA SER A 59 -7.80 1.25 -9.16
C SER A 59 -7.27 2.54 -8.54
N TRP A 60 -6.07 2.51 -7.95
CA TRP A 60 -5.47 3.72 -7.37
C TRP A 60 -5.14 4.78 -8.42
N ASP A 61 -4.66 4.37 -9.60
CA ASP A 61 -4.25 5.27 -10.69
C ASP A 61 -5.41 5.94 -11.44
N ASP A 62 -6.66 5.68 -11.04
CA ASP A 62 -7.88 6.25 -11.61
C ASP A 62 -8.69 7.07 -10.60
N ARG A 63 -8.07 7.39 -9.44
CA ARG A 63 -8.68 8.21 -8.40
C ARG A 63 -8.58 9.68 -8.73
N LEU A 64 -9.65 10.41 -8.42
CA LEU A 64 -9.73 11.84 -8.65
C LEU A 64 -9.11 12.61 -7.48
N LEU A 65 -7.97 13.25 -7.73
CA LEU A 65 -7.36 14.19 -6.80
C LEU A 65 -8.20 15.47 -6.74
N THR A 66 -8.86 15.71 -5.61
CA THR A 66 -9.67 16.91 -5.41
C THR A 66 -9.39 17.49 -4.02
N SER A 67 -8.92 18.73 -3.97
CA SER A 67 -8.77 19.48 -2.71
C SER A 67 -10.14 19.69 -2.05
N GLY A 68 -10.17 19.72 -0.71
CA GLY A 68 -11.41 19.88 0.05
C GLY A 68 -12.19 18.58 0.22
N SER A 69 -11.66 17.44 -0.22
CA SER A 69 -12.37 16.16 -0.21
C SER A 69 -11.86 15.20 0.86
N ASP A 70 -12.70 14.22 1.22
CA ASP A 70 -12.33 13.15 2.15
C ASP A 70 -11.44 12.12 1.42
N PHE A 71 -10.28 11.85 2.01
CA PHE A 71 -9.38 10.77 1.63
C PHE A 71 -9.46 9.64 2.66
N LEU A 72 -9.34 8.40 2.19
CA LEU A 72 -9.40 7.20 3.01
C LEU A 72 -8.01 6.66 3.28
N MET A 73 -7.73 6.25 4.52
CA MET A 73 -6.51 5.52 4.87
C MET A 73 -6.77 4.02 4.73
N PRO A 74 -6.02 3.28 3.91
CA PRO A 74 -6.17 1.83 3.85
C PRO A 74 -5.87 1.15 5.18
N GLU A 75 -6.54 0.03 5.47
CA GLU A 75 -6.46 -0.60 6.80
C GLU A 75 -5.04 -1.04 7.17
N THR A 76 -4.30 -1.65 6.24
CA THR A 76 -2.88 -1.98 6.46
C THR A 76 -2.06 -0.73 6.79
N ILE A 77 -2.35 0.41 6.17
CA ILE A 77 -1.63 1.66 6.45
C ILE A 77 -1.97 2.21 7.85
N ARG A 78 -3.20 2.01 8.33
CA ARG A 78 -3.55 2.39 9.71
C ARG A 78 -2.68 1.65 10.72
N TYR A 79 -2.50 0.34 10.54
CA TYR A 79 -1.62 -0.47 11.40
C TYR A 79 -0.15 -0.06 11.28
N LEU A 80 0.30 0.28 10.07
CA LEU A 80 1.65 0.79 9.83
C LEU A 80 1.92 2.10 10.57
N VAL A 81 0.97 3.04 10.51
CA VAL A 81 1.07 4.35 11.18
C VAL A 81 1.03 4.17 12.71
N LYS A 82 0.11 3.34 13.23
CA LYS A 82 0.04 3.04 14.68
C LYS A 82 1.34 2.45 15.20
N ARG A 83 1.91 1.47 14.50
CA ARG A 83 3.22 0.88 14.85
C ARG A 83 4.34 1.93 14.88
N ALA A 84 4.38 2.81 13.88
CA ALA A 84 5.38 3.88 13.79
C ALA A 84 5.19 4.99 14.85
N GLU A 85 3.99 5.16 15.38
CA GLU A 85 3.71 6.02 16.53
C GLU A 85 4.21 5.36 17.82
N GLU A 86 3.74 4.16 18.10
CA GLU A 86 3.93 3.44 19.36
C GLU A 86 5.38 3.01 19.59
N GLU A 87 6.03 2.52 18.53
CA GLU A 87 7.33 1.83 18.63
C GLU A 87 8.44 2.56 17.88
N GLY A 88 8.11 3.67 17.21
CA GLY A 88 9.06 4.41 16.39
C GLY A 88 9.55 3.64 15.16
N GLU A 89 8.82 2.61 14.73
CA GLU A 89 9.26 1.68 13.69
C GLU A 89 8.29 1.66 12.50
N TRP A 90 8.81 1.88 11.29
CA TRP A 90 8.03 1.70 10.05
C TRP A 90 8.14 0.25 9.54
N ASN A 91 7.24 -0.61 9.98
CA ASN A 91 7.30 -2.06 9.72
C ASN A 91 6.13 -2.57 8.85
N PRO A 92 6.33 -2.75 7.53
CA PRO A 92 5.31 -3.25 6.62
C PRO A 92 4.85 -4.68 6.92
N GLU A 93 5.76 -5.58 7.29
CA GLU A 93 5.46 -6.96 7.61
C GLU A 93 4.52 -7.07 8.81
N TYR A 94 4.79 -6.30 9.86
CA TYR A 94 3.89 -6.16 11.01
C TYR A 94 2.51 -5.65 10.59
N ALA A 95 2.47 -4.59 9.78
CA ALA A 95 1.21 -4.00 9.35
C ALA A 95 0.33 -4.98 8.55
N VAL A 96 0.94 -5.77 7.67
CA VAL A 96 0.26 -6.83 6.92
C VAL A 96 -0.20 -7.95 7.86
N GLU A 97 0.66 -8.40 8.77
CA GLU A 97 0.30 -9.43 9.75
C GLU A 97 -0.89 -9.02 10.62
N ARG A 98 -0.89 -7.78 11.13
CA ARG A 98 -2.00 -7.24 11.92
C ARG A 98 -3.29 -7.10 11.12
N TYR A 99 -3.21 -6.74 9.84
CA TYR A 99 -4.38 -6.77 8.97
C TYR A 99 -4.95 -8.19 8.83
N LEU A 100 -4.09 -9.19 8.65
CA LEU A 100 -4.51 -10.59 8.52
C LEU A 100 -5.12 -11.14 9.81
N ASP A 101 -4.58 -10.74 10.97
CA ASP A 101 -5.17 -11.05 12.28
C ASP A 101 -6.59 -10.49 12.40
N GLU A 102 -6.78 -9.22 12.03
CA GLU A 102 -8.07 -8.53 12.16
C GLU A 102 -9.16 -9.18 11.31
N ILE A 103 -8.83 -9.66 10.11
CA ILE A 103 -9.80 -10.35 9.23
C ILE A 103 -9.97 -11.83 9.58
N GLY A 104 -9.24 -12.34 10.58
CA GLY A 104 -9.31 -13.74 11.02
C GLY A 104 -8.73 -14.74 10.01
N GLU A 105 -7.73 -14.35 9.21
CA GLU A 105 -7.08 -15.27 8.27
C GLU A 105 -6.30 -16.35 9.03
N GLU A 106 -6.54 -17.62 8.71
CA GLU A 106 -5.88 -18.77 9.36
C GLU A 106 -4.49 -19.05 8.76
N ASN A 107 -4.27 -18.75 7.48
CA ASN A 107 -3.04 -19.03 6.74
C ASN A 107 -2.07 -17.84 6.71
N LYS A 108 -1.97 -17.07 7.80
CA LYS A 108 -1.18 -15.82 7.85
C LYS A 108 0.25 -15.97 7.37
N THR A 109 0.91 -17.06 7.77
CA THR A 109 2.30 -17.36 7.37
C THR A 109 2.45 -17.39 5.86
N LEU A 110 1.50 -18.01 5.15
CA LEU A 110 1.52 -18.12 3.70
C LEU A 110 1.30 -16.77 3.02
N PHE A 111 0.35 -15.96 3.51
CA PHE A 111 0.12 -14.61 3.00
C PHE A 111 1.35 -13.72 3.21
N LEU A 112 1.96 -13.78 4.39
CA LEU A 112 3.19 -13.02 4.68
C LEU A 112 4.36 -13.47 3.81
N GLU A 113 4.49 -14.77 3.56
CA GLU A 113 5.52 -15.27 2.65
C GLU A 113 5.28 -14.82 1.21
N PHE A 114 4.03 -14.86 0.74
CA PHE A 114 3.63 -14.32 -0.56
C PHE A 114 3.99 -12.84 -0.68
N PHE A 115 3.65 -12.04 0.34
CA PHE A 115 3.98 -10.63 0.41
C PHE A 115 5.49 -10.38 0.35
N LYS A 116 6.29 -11.13 1.11
CA LYS A 116 7.76 -11.04 1.08
C LYS A 116 8.33 -11.40 -0.29
N LYS A 117 7.81 -12.44 -0.96
CA LYS A 117 8.23 -12.81 -2.31
C LYS A 117 7.88 -11.72 -3.34
N MET A 118 6.70 -11.11 -3.25
CA MET A 118 6.34 -9.98 -4.11
C MET A 118 7.31 -8.80 -3.95
N LYS A 119 7.68 -8.46 -2.70
CA LYS A 119 8.67 -7.40 -2.41
C LYS A 119 10.03 -7.70 -3.05
N LYS A 120 10.51 -8.94 -2.90
CA LYS A 120 11.78 -9.38 -3.53
C LYS A 120 11.73 -9.31 -5.05
N GLY A 121 10.60 -9.69 -5.65
CA GLY A 121 10.41 -9.60 -7.10
C GLY A 121 10.56 -8.17 -7.63
N ILE A 122 10.08 -7.16 -6.89
CA ILE A 122 10.30 -5.74 -7.24
C ILE A 122 11.77 -5.36 -7.13
N GLU A 123 12.46 -5.75 -6.06
CA GLU A 123 13.89 -5.44 -5.86
C GLU A 123 14.76 -5.96 -7.02
N SER A 124 14.33 -7.03 -7.70
CA SER A 124 15.02 -7.60 -8.86
C SER A 124 14.70 -6.93 -10.22
N CYS A 125 13.68 -6.07 -10.32
CA CYS A 125 13.30 -5.42 -11.57
C CYS A 125 13.94 -4.02 -11.67
N SER A 126 14.93 -3.88 -12.55
CA SER A 126 15.86 -2.74 -12.53
C SER A 126 15.33 -1.42 -13.09
N GLU A 127 14.24 -1.36 -13.86
CA GLU A 127 13.97 -0.12 -14.61
C GLU A 127 12.49 0.26 -14.72
N TYR A 128 12.24 1.54 -14.44
CA TYR A 128 11.08 2.39 -14.76
C TYR A 128 9.88 2.46 -13.80
N LYS A 129 9.51 1.45 -12.99
CA LYS A 129 8.41 1.60 -12.00
C LYS A 129 8.65 0.80 -10.73
N LYS A 130 9.20 1.47 -9.71
CA LYS A 130 9.76 0.89 -8.47
C LYS A 130 8.77 0.13 -7.58
N ASN A 131 7.50 0.00 -7.95
CA ASN A 131 6.47 -0.61 -7.13
C ASN A 131 5.41 -1.40 -7.91
N THR A 132 5.66 -1.76 -9.18
CA THR A 132 4.71 -2.54 -9.99
C THR A 132 5.23 -3.96 -10.24
N ILE A 133 4.34 -4.95 -10.16
CA ILE A 133 4.60 -6.36 -10.53
C ILE A 133 3.65 -6.82 -11.64
N SER A 134 4.07 -7.79 -12.45
CA SER A 134 3.21 -8.44 -13.44
C SER A 134 2.31 -9.51 -12.78
N GLY A 135 1.19 -9.82 -13.43
CA GLY A 135 0.34 -10.95 -13.06
C GLY A 135 1.06 -12.28 -13.17
N ASP A 136 1.96 -12.45 -14.14
CA ASP A 136 2.78 -13.66 -14.30
C ASP A 136 3.66 -13.89 -13.07
N LEU A 137 4.27 -12.85 -12.51
CA LEU A 137 5.06 -12.97 -11.28
C LEU A 137 4.19 -13.43 -10.10
N ILE A 138 2.94 -12.95 -9.99
CA ILE A 138 1.99 -13.42 -8.96
C ILE A 138 1.72 -14.91 -9.13
N VAL A 139 1.55 -15.39 -10.36
CA VAL A 139 1.34 -16.82 -10.66
C VAL A 139 2.58 -17.63 -10.29
N THR A 140 3.77 -17.18 -10.68
CA THR A 140 5.04 -17.85 -10.33
C THR A 140 5.23 -17.94 -8.82
N ILE A 141 4.96 -16.86 -8.07
CA ILE A 141 5.03 -16.87 -6.60
C ILE A 141 4.05 -17.89 -6.01
N ALA A 142 2.82 -17.99 -6.56
CA ALA A 142 1.85 -18.98 -6.12
C ALA A 142 2.35 -20.42 -6.34
N GLU A 143 2.88 -20.71 -7.53
CA GLU A 143 3.43 -22.02 -7.88
C GLU A 143 4.62 -22.39 -6.98
N GLU A 144 5.56 -21.46 -6.75
CA GLU A 144 6.70 -21.65 -5.85
C GLU A 144 6.29 -21.97 -4.41
N LEU A 145 5.14 -21.43 -3.96
CA LEU A 145 4.58 -21.68 -2.64
C LEU A 145 3.69 -22.93 -2.60
N GLY A 146 3.65 -23.72 -3.68
CA GLY A 146 2.81 -24.92 -3.78
C GLY A 146 1.31 -24.60 -3.72
N MET A 147 0.91 -23.39 -4.13
CA MET A 147 -0.46 -22.91 -4.04
C MET A 147 -1.20 -23.10 -5.36
N GLY A 148 -2.45 -23.56 -5.28
CA GLY A 148 -3.36 -23.54 -6.41
C GLY A 148 -3.85 -22.12 -6.75
N LYS A 149 -4.34 -21.95 -7.98
CA LYS A 149 -4.91 -20.69 -8.49
C LYS A 149 -5.96 -20.07 -7.57
N GLU A 150 -6.83 -20.90 -6.98
CA GLU A 150 -7.88 -20.45 -6.06
C GLU A 150 -7.31 -19.70 -4.84
N LYS A 151 -6.28 -20.27 -4.20
CA LYS A 151 -5.66 -19.65 -3.02
C LYS A 151 -4.91 -18.36 -3.39
N ALA A 152 -4.28 -18.31 -4.57
CA ALA A 152 -3.67 -17.08 -5.09
C ALA A 152 -4.71 -15.99 -5.37
N ASP A 153 -5.89 -16.35 -5.89
CA ASP A 153 -7.00 -15.44 -6.13
C ASP A 153 -7.56 -14.87 -4.80
N VAL A 154 -7.64 -15.70 -3.75
CA VAL A 154 -8.00 -15.27 -2.39
C VAL A 154 -6.98 -14.27 -1.84
N ILE A 155 -5.68 -14.60 -1.87
CA ILE A 155 -4.61 -13.69 -1.42
C ILE A 155 -4.71 -12.35 -2.13
N ARG A 156 -4.85 -12.37 -3.47
CA ARG A 156 -4.97 -11.14 -4.26
C ARG A 156 -6.21 -10.34 -3.86
N GLY A 157 -7.33 -11.00 -3.60
CA GLY A 157 -8.57 -10.38 -3.12
C GLY A 157 -8.36 -9.64 -1.81
N GLU A 158 -7.76 -10.30 -0.82
CA GLU A 158 -7.51 -9.72 0.50
C GLU A 158 -6.45 -8.62 0.47
N PHE A 159 -5.38 -8.79 -0.32
CA PHE A 159 -4.38 -7.73 -0.48
C PHE A 159 -4.93 -6.48 -1.13
N LYS A 160 -5.89 -6.61 -2.04
CA LYS A 160 -6.62 -5.45 -2.59
C LYS A 160 -7.48 -4.77 -1.53
N LYS A 161 -8.21 -5.54 -0.71
CA LYS A 161 -9.09 -5.01 0.34
C LYS A 161 -8.29 -4.28 1.43
N GLY A 162 -7.17 -4.85 1.87
CA GLY A 162 -6.28 -4.23 2.87
C GLY A 162 -5.51 -3.00 2.37
N GLY A 163 -5.50 -2.80 1.04
CA GLY A 163 -4.74 -1.72 0.39
C GLY A 163 -3.24 -1.99 0.30
N ILE A 164 -2.88 -3.28 0.21
CA ILE A 164 -1.51 -3.75 0.00
C ILE A 164 -1.14 -3.67 -1.48
N ILE A 165 -2.10 -3.99 -2.38
CA ILE A 165 -1.95 -3.88 -3.83
C ILE A 165 -3.17 -3.25 -4.50
N SER A 166 -2.98 -2.71 -5.71
CA SER A 166 -4.06 -2.31 -6.61
C SER A 166 -3.78 -2.80 -8.03
N PRO A 167 -4.79 -3.25 -8.80
CA PRO A 167 -4.62 -3.37 -10.25
C PRO A 167 -4.31 -2.00 -10.85
N CYS A 168 -3.52 -1.96 -11.93
CA CYS A 168 -3.34 -0.73 -12.72
C CYS A 168 -4.42 -0.66 -13.81
N SER A 169 -5.12 0.47 -13.93
CA SER A 169 -6.26 0.66 -14.85
C SER A 169 -5.89 0.59 -16.33
N SER A 170 -4.67 1.02 -16.69
CA SER A 170 -4.28 1.30 -18.08
C SER A 170 -3.30 0.29 -18.71
N ARG A 171 -2.98 -0.81 -18.01
CA ARG A 171 -1.84 -1.67 -18.39
C ARG A 171 -2.22 -3.14 -18.50
N VAL A 172 -3.02 -3.44 -19.51
CA VAL A 172 -2.98 -4.75 -20.16
C VAL A 172 -2.00 -4.64 -21.33
N LYS A 173 -0.69 -4.63 -21.06
CA LYS A 173 0.31 -4.75 -22.13
C LYS A 173 0.50 -6.24 -22.42
N GLY A 174 0.15 -6.68 -23.63
CA GLY A 174 0.30 -8.08 -24.04
C GLY A 174 -0.67 -9.06 -23.37
N GLY A 175 -1.79 -8.60 -22.81
CA GLY A 175 -2.79 -9.47 -22.16
C GLY A 175 -2.55 -9.73 -20.67
N CYS A 176 -1.43 -9.28 -20.10
CA CYS A 176 -1.11 -9.53 -18.69
C CYS A 176 -1.49 -8.33 -17.81
N LEU A 177 -2.23 -8.60 -16.72
CA LEU A 177 -2.61 -7.60 -15.70
C LEU A 177 -1.36 -7.20 -14.90
N SER A 178 -1.17 -5.91 -14.62
CA SER A 178 -0.15 -5.44 -13.68
C SER A 178 -0.76 -4.94 -12.37
N PHE A 179 -0.03 -5.11 -11.28
CA PHE A 179 -0.43 -4.66 -9.95
C PHE A 179 0.60 -3.70 -9.37
N GLU A 180 0.13 -2.59 -8.82
CA GLU A 180 0.90 -1.70 -7.97
C GLU A 180 0.91 -2.25 -6.54
N ILE A 181 2.09 -2.39 -5.92
CA ILE A 181 2.23 -2.58 -4.48
C ILE A 181 2.28 -1.21 -3.83
N ASN A 182 1.62 -1.06 -2.68
CA ASN A 182 1.61 0.17 -1.91
C ASN A 182 3.06 0.62 -1.60
N PRO A 183 3.53 1.79 -2.08
CA PRO A 183 4.88 2.30 -1.82
C PRO A 183 5.22 2.40 -0.33
N SER A 184 4.24 2.67 0.51
CA SER A 184 4.41 2.73 1.96
C SER A 184 4.78 1.39 2.59
N LEU A 185 4.54 0.27 1.89
CA LEU A 185 4.88 -1.08 2.33
C LEU A 185 6.22 -1.59 1.77
N LEU A 186 6.91 -0.77 0.98
CA LEU A 186 8.22 -1.08 0.39
C LEU A 186 9.34 -0.39 1.17
N LYS A 187 10.57 -0.87 0.94
CA LYS A 187 11.80 -0.20 1.40
C LYS A 187 12.01 1.08 0.58
N LYS A 188 12.57 2.11 1.22
CA LYS A 188 12.85 3.44 0.65
C LYS A 188 14.34 3.63 0.48
#